data_AF-A0A7S2BQI4-F1
#
_entry.id   AF-A0A7S2BQI4-F1
#
_cell.length_a   1.000
_cell.length_b   1.000
_cell.length_c   1.000
_cell.angle_alpha   90.00
_cell.angle_beta   90.00
_cell.angle_gamma   90.00
#
_symmetry.space_group_name_H-M   'P 1'
#
loop_
_entity.id
_entity.type
_entity.pdbx_description
1 polymer ?
#
loop_
_entity_poly.entity_id
_entity_poly.type
_entity_poly.pdbx_seq_one_letter_code
_entity_poly.pdbx_strand_id
1 'polypeptide(L)'
;SLIHQVRAEWFNAVTSCVSFSNSSPEFKEKVEQFQITLVCFASMLLGSAIHQVCDLDNDDLEIIELRGLDQDSTDFLRDSNDRCEVLVSWIQRLIVEAHEANTIK
;
A
#
# COMPACT_ATOMS: atom_id res chain seq x y z
N SER A 1 -17.71 12.78 -8.32
CA SER A 1 -17.98 11.35 -8.05
C SER A 1 -17.23 10.94 -6.80
N LEU A 2 -17.80 10.04 -5.98
CA LEU A 2 -17.21 9.48 -4.76
C LEU A 2 -15.83 8.87 -5.02
N ILE A 3 -15.64 8.21 -6.17
CA ILE A 3 -14.36 7.61 -6.60
C ILE A 3 -13.25 8.65 -6.70
N HIS A 4 -13.55 9.86 -7.19
CA HIS A 4 -12.55 10.93 -7.27
C HIS A 4 -12.14 11.46 -5.90
N GLN A 5 -13.07 11.48 -4.93
CA GLN A 5 -12.77 11.90 -3.55
C GLN A 5 -11.90 10.84 -2.86
N VAL A 6 -12.29 9.56 -2.93
CA VAL A 6 -11.51 8.45 -2.39
C VAL A 6 -10.10 8.43 -2.99
N ARG A 7 -9.98 8.59 -4.31
CA ARG A 7 -8.66 8.67 -4.98
C ARG A 7 -7.83 9.86 -4.49
N ALA A 8 -8.46 11.01 -4.22
CA ALA A 8 -7.75 12.20 -3.75
C ALA A 8 -7.24 12.03 -2.31
N GLU A 9 -8.08 11.52 -1.40
CA GLU A 9 -7.69 11.20 -0.02
C GLU A 9 -6.55 10.18 0.01
N TRP A 10 -6.67 9.14 -0.82
CA TRP A 10 -5.65 8.11 -0.95
C TRP A 10 -4.32 8.64 -1.45
N PHE A 11 -4.35 9.44 -2.53
CA PHE A 11 -3.17 10.08 -3.07
C PHE A 11 -2.51 11.01 -2.05
N ASN A 12 -3.30 11.77 -1.29
CA ASN A 12 -2.80 12.63 -0.23
C ASN A 12 -2.09 11.82 0.88
N ALA A 13 -2.67 10.70 1.31
CA ALA A 13 -2.05 9.85 2.34
C ALA A 13 -0.70 9.28 1.88
N VAL A 14 -0.63 8.73 0.67
CA VAL A 14 0.61 8.15 0.12
C VAL A 14 1.67 9.24 -0.09
N THR A 15 1.30 10.37 -0.72
CA THR A 15 2.24 11.47 -0.97
C THR A 15 2.74 12.13 0.30
N SER A 16 1.90 12.18 1.35
CA SER A 16 2.32 12.64 2.68
C SER A 16 3.44 11.73 3.23
N CYS A 17 3.24 10.41 3.23
CA CYS A 17 4.26 9.46 3.70
C CYS A 17 5.59 9.55 2.92
N VAL A 18 5.50 9.75 1.60
CA VAL A 18 6.68 9.98 0.74
C VAL A 18 7.38 11.29 1.12
N SER A 19 6.62 12.36 1.38
CA SER A 19 7.17 13.69 1.69
C SER A 19 7.89 13.74 3.04
N PHE A 20 7.45 12.93 4.01
CA PHE A 20 8.10 12.81 5.33
C PHE A 20 9.26 11.80 5.35
N SER A 21 9.64 11.23 4.20
CA SER A 21 10.76 10.30 4.12
C SER A 21 12.10 10.96 4.45
N ASN A 22 13.00 10.20 5.05
CA ASN A 22 14.30 10.68 5.49
C ASN A 22 15.21 11.01 4.28
N SER A 23 15.67 12.25 4.19
CA SER A 23 16.50 12.73 3.08
C SER A 23 18.00 12.43 3.23
N SER A 24 18.44 11.89 4.37
CA SER A 24 19.85 11.61 4.59
C SER A 24 20.33 10.42 3.72
N PRO A 25 21.52 10.49 3.10
CA PRO A 25 22.00 9.48 2.15
C PRO A 25 22.03 8.04 2.69
N GLU A 26 22.31 7.87 3.98
CA GLU A 26 22.38 6.58 4.67
C GLU A 26 21.03 5.86 4.79
N PHE A 27 19.90 6.58 4.60
CA PHE A 27 18.56 6.00 4.60
C PHE A 27 17.99 5.80 3.19
N LYS A 28 18.71 6.20 2.13
CA LYS A 28 18.20 6.21 0.75
C LYS A 28 17.58 4.88 0.34
N GLU A 29 18.27 3.77 0.56
CA GLU A 29 17.79 2.44 0.18
C GLU A 29 16.57 2.00 0.98
N LYS A 30 16.55 2.29 2.29
CA LYS A 30 15.39 2.00 3.16
C LYS A 30 14.16 2.81 2.77
N VAL A 31 14.37 4.09 2.45
CA VAL A 31 13.32 4.99 1.97
C VAL A 31 12.76 4.51 0.64
N GLU A 32 13.62 4.12 -0.29
CA GLU A 32 13.20 3.58 -1.59
C GLU A 32 12.38 2.30 -1.42
N GLN A 33 12.84 1.36 -0.58
CA GLN A 33 12.08 0.15 -0.27
C GLN A 33 10.72 0.46 0.37
N PHE A 34 10.69 1.33 1.38
CA PHE A 34 9.44 1.76 2.03
C PHE A 34 8.45 2.37 1.02
N GLN A 35 8.92 3.29 0.18
CA GLN A 35 8.07 3.98 -0.81
C GLN A 35 7.52 3.01 -1.85
N ILE A 36 8.36 2.08 -2.34
CA ILE A 36 7.92 1.04 -3.28
C ILE A 36 6.85 0.17 -2.65
N THR A 37 7.08 -0.36 -1.45
CA THR A 37 6.11 -1.23 -0.75
C THR A 37 4.82 -0.49 -0.44
N LEU A 38 4.91 0.77 0.02
CA LEU A 38 3.74 1.61 0.27
C LEU A 38 2.90 1.79 -1.00
N VAL A 39 3.53 2.10 -2.14
CA VAL A 39 2.83 2.27 -3.43
C VAL A 39 2.21 0.95 -3.91
N CYS A 40 2.87 -0.18 -3.69
CA CYS A 40 2.32 -1.50 -4.03
C CYS A 40 1.07 -1.82 -3.22
N PHE A 41 1.14 -1.72 -1.88
CA PHE A 41 -0.04 -1.88 -1.02
C PHE A 41 -1.12 -0.86 -1.38
N ALA A 42 -0.69 0.34 -1.76
CA ALA A 42 -1.61 1.39 -2.12
C ALA A 42 -2.43 1.04 -3.39
N SER A 43 -1.77 0.43 -4.36
CA SER A 43 -2.40 -0.06 -5.60
C SER A 43 -3.34 -1.23 -5.31
N MET A 44 -2.93 -2.17 -4.46
CA MET A 44 -3.73 -3.33 -4.08
C MET A 44 -5.02 -2.95 -3.35
N LEU A 45 -4.96 -1.97 -2.45
CA LEU A 45 -6.17 -1.56 -1.71
C LEU A 45 -7.17 -0.90 -2.66
N LEU A 46 -6.68 -0.03 -3.56
CA LEU A 46 -7.54 0.59 -4.55
C LEU A 46 -8.21 -0.46 -5.44
N GLY A 47 -7.45 -1.44 -5.90
CA GLY A 47 -7.98 -2.56 -6.66
C GLY A 47 -9.04 -3.34 -5.88
N SER A 48 -8.71 -3.78 -4.65
CA SER A 48 -9.64 -4.54 -3.79
C SER A 48 -10.94 -3.78 -3.52
N ALA A 49 -10.85 -2.47 -3.29
CA ALA A 49 -12.02 -1.62 -3.08
C ALA A 49 -12.88 -1.48 -4.35
N ILE A 50 -12.27 -1.39 -5.53
CA ILE A 50 -13.00 -1.34 -6.80
C ILE A 50 -13.72 -2.67 -7.05
N HIS A 51 -13.06 -3.82 -6.83
CA HIS A 51 -13.69 -5.13 -6.95
C HIS A 51 -14.90 -5.27 -6.04
N GLN A 52 -14.77 -4.86 -4.78
CA GLN A 52 -15.85 -4.91 -3.80
C GLN A 52 -17.07 -4.04 -4.19
N VAL A 53 -16.85 -2.91 -4.86
CA VAL A 53 -17.92 -1.95 -5.20
C VAL A 53 -18.52 -2.21 -6.58
N CYS A 54 -17.76 -2.79 -7.51
CA CYS A 54 -18.14 -2.91 -8.90
C CYS A 54 -18.65 -4.31 -9.32
N ASP A 55 -18.76 -5.28 -8.40
CA ASP A 55 -19.15 -6.69 -8.70
C ASP A 55 -18.44 -7.19 -9.97
N LEU A 56 -17.12 -6.97 -10.04
CA LEU A 56 -16.33 -7.40 -11.19
C LEU A 56 -16.05 -8.90 -11.06
N ASP A 57 -16.54 -9.67 -12.03
CA ASP A 57 -16.40 -11.15 -12.08
C ASP A 57 -14.94 -11.63 -12.29
N ASN A 58 -14.03 -10.75 -12.67
CA ASN A 58 -12.61 -11.07 -12.88
C ASN A 58 -11.78 -10.58 -11.70
N ASP A 59 -11.14 -11.51 -10.97
CA ASP A 59 -10.19 -11.22 -9.89
C ASP A 59 -8.84 -10.64 -10.37
N ASP A 60 -8.64 -10.50 -11.68
CA ASP A 60 -7.39 -10.04 -12.29
C ASP A 60 -7.27 -8.50 -12.28
N LEU A 61 -6.98 -7.93 -11.12
CA LEU A 61 -6.42 -6.58 -11.09
C LEU A 61 -4.93 -6.66 -11.45
N GLU A 62 -4.53 -5.85 -12.42
CA GLU A 62 -3.12 -5.55 -12.68
C GLU A 62 -2.55 -4.83 -11.45
N ILE A 63 -2.02 -5.61 -10.51
CA ILE A 63 -1.30 -5.12 -9.35
C ILE A 63 0.15 -4.89 -9.80
N ILE A 64 0.74 -3.77 -9.36
CA ILE A 64 2.17 -3.49 -9.54
C ILE A 64 2.96 -4.64 -8.89
N GLU A 65 3.95 -5.21 -9.60
CA GLU A 65 4.80 -6.32 -9.14
C GLU A 65 5.09 -6.25 -7.63
N LEU A 66 4.71 -7.31 -6.91
CA LEU A 66 4.76 -7.39 -5.45
C LEU A 66 6.20 -7.41 -4.94
N ARG A 67 6.80 -6.24 -4.77
CA ARG A 67 8.11 -6.10 -4.13
C ARG A 67 7.93 -5.93 -2.63
N GLY A 68 8.29 -6.98 -1.88
CA GLY A 68 8.31 -6.96 -0.42
C GLY A 68 7.26 -7.82 0.28
N LEU A 69 6.42 -8.56 -0.46
CA LEU A 69 5.58 -9.62 0.10
C LEU A 69 6.14 -10.99 -0.30
N ASP A 70 6.16 -11.91 0.65
CA ASP A 70 6.41 -13.31 0.35
C ASP A 70 5.16 -13.96 -0.28
N GLN A 71 5.36 -15.17 -0.83
CA GLN A 71 4.28 -15.92 -1.46
C GLN A 71 3.16 -16.22 -0.45
N ASP A 72 3.52 -16.54 0.79
CA ASP A 72 2.57 -16.86 1.86
C ASP A 72 1.65 -15.67 2.19
N SER A 73 2.20 -14.45 2.27
CA SER A 73 1.40 -13.24 2.48
C SER A 73 0.51 -12.95 1.27
N THR A 74 1.01 -13.20 0.06
CA THR A 74 0.22 -13.02 -1.17
C THR A 74 -0.96 -13.99 -1.22
N ASP A 75 -0.73 -15.26 -0.87
CA ASP A 75 -1.77 -16.28 -0.81
C ASP A 75 -2.79 -15.98 0.30
N PHE A 76 -2.33 -15.56 1.48
CA PHE A 76 -3.20 -15.13 2.58
C PHE A 76 -4.13 -13.98 2.14
N LEU A 77 -3.58 -12.98 1.45
CA LEU A 77 -4.38 -11.84 1.00
C LEU A 77 -5.39 -12.25 -0.08
N ARG A 78 -4.99 -13.11 -1.03
CA ARG A 78 -5.89 -13.64 -2.06
C ARG A 78 -7.08 -14.37 -1.44
N ASP A 79 -6.83 -15.17 -0.42
CA ASP A 79 -7.85 -16.04 0.20
C ASP A 79 -8.67 -15.30 1.30
N SER A 80 -8.30 -14.07 1.65
CA SER A 80 -9.03 -13.24 2.62
C SER A 80 -10.29 -12.63 2.00
N ASN A 81 -11.40 -12.70 2.73
CA ASN A 81 -12.65 -12.00 2.37
C ASN A 81 -12.56 -10.49 2.65
N ASP A 82 -11.69 -10.08 3.57
CA ASP A 82 -11.54 -8.70 4.05
C ASP A 82 -10.22 -8.08 3.56
N ARG A 83 -9.90 -8.27 2.27
CA ARG A 83 -8.63 -7.82 1.64
C ARG A 83 -8.30 -6.37 1.94
N CYS A 84 -9.33 -5.50 1.91
CA CYS A 84 -9.19 -4.08 2.20
C CYS A 84 -8.68 -3.82 3.63
N GLU A 85 -9.24 -4.50 4.63
CA GLU A 85 -8.85 -4.32 6.04
C GLU A 85 -7.45 -4.84 6.30
N VAL A 86 -7.10 -5.98 5.70
CA VAL A 86 -5.74 -6.54 5.76
C VAL A 86 -4.72 -5.55 5.20
N LEU A 87 -4.97 -5.00 4.01
CA LEU A 87 -4.07 -4.04 3.37
C LEU A 87 -3.92 -2.74 4.17
N VAL A 88 -5.02 -2.22 4.74
CA VAL A 88 -4.96 -1.05 5.63
C VAL A 88 -4.09 -1.34 6.85
N SER A 89 -4.26 -2.50 7.48
CA SER A 89 -3.46 -2.93 8.62
C SER A 89 -1.97 -3.06 8.26
N TRP A 90 -1.65 -3.62 7.10
CA TRP A 90 -0.27 -3.74 6.62
C TRP A 90 0.38 -2.39 6.30
N ILE A 91 -0.37 -1.45 5.71
CA ILE A 91 0.10 -0.08 5.48
C ILE A 91 0.39 0.63 6.81
N GLN A 92 -0.52 0.51 7.78
CA GLN A 92 -0.32 1.10 9.11
C GLN A 92 0.93 0.53 9.78
N ARG A 93 1.11 -0.79 9.73
CA ARG A 93 2.29 -1.45 10.26
C ARG A 93 3.57 -1.00 9.55
N LEU A 94 3.56 -0.92 8.22
CA LEU A 94 4.68 -0.43 7.42
C LEU A 94 5.09 1.00 7.81
N ILE A 95 4.11 1.88 8.04
CA ILE A 95 4.35 3.27 8.48
C ILE A 95 4.97 3.29 9.89
N VAL A 96 4.44 2.51 10.83
CA VAL A 96 4.97 2.45 12.20
C VAL A 96 6.41 1.94 12.21
N GLU A 97 6.69 0.84 11.51
CA GLU A 97 8.05 0.27 11.42
C GLU A 97 9.01 1.25 10.73
N ALA A 98 8.57 1.95 9.68
CA ALA A 98 9.36 2.98 9.02
C ALA A 98 9.66 4.17 9.94
N HIS A 99 8.72 4.55 10.80
CA HIS A 99 8.92 5.63 11.78
C HIS A 99 9.92 5.23 12.85
N GLU A 100 9.77 4.05 13.46
CA GLU A 100 10.71 3.51 14.45
C GLU A 100 12.12 3.37 13.87
N ALA A 101 12.23 2.99 12.60
CA ALA A 101 13.49 2.87 11.88
C ALA A 101 14.07 4.22 11.38
N ASN A 102 13.44 5.36 11.67
CA ASN A 102 13.80 6.70 11.16
C ASN A 102 13.82 6.80 9.62
N THR A 103 13.08 5.93 8.94
CA THR A 103 12.90 5.98 7.48
C THR A 103 11.89 7.07 7.09
N ILE A 104 10.90 7.34 7.94
CA ILE A 104 10.03 8.52 7.90
C ILE A 104 10.17 9.33 9.19
N LYS A 105 10.01 10.66 9.10
CA LYS A 105 10.19 11.62 10.20
C LYS A 105 8.88 12.17 10.73
#